data_AF-A0A845CFC6-F1
#
_entry.id   AF-A0A845CFC6-F1
#
_cell.length_a   1.000
_cell.length_b   1.000
_cell.length_c   1.000
_cell.angle_alpha   90.00
_cell.angle_beta   90.00
_cell.angle_gamma   90.00
#
_symmetry.space_group_name_H-M   'P 1'
#
loop_
_entity.id
_entity.type
_entity.pdbx_description
1 polymer ?
#
loop_
_entity_poly.entity_id
_entity_poly.type
_entity_poly.pdbx_seq_one_letter_code
_entity_poly.pdbx_strand_id
1 'polypeptide(L)'
;MATIRQLADNEVPEAARDLVERVKTREKRVFGIDTLSNIWRSMTHHPEYMKASWERSRATMQRGDVPPLVKEMVASAVSIVNACDY
;
A
#
# COMPACT_ATOMS: atom_id res chain seq x y z
N MET A 1 6.17 -4.48 16.56
CA MET A 1 5.90 -3.09 17.00
C MET A 1 6.42 -2.16 15.90
N ALA A 2 5.62 -1.21 15.40
CA ALA A 2 6.05 -0.36 14.29
C ALA A 2 7.18 0.59 14.73
N THR A 3 8.31 0.54 14.02
CA THR A 3 9.46 1.44 14.26
C THR A 3 9.25 2.82 13.62
N ILE A 4 8.42 2.89 12.57
CA ILE A 4 8.05 4.14 11.89
C ILE A 4 6.75 4.66 12.49
N ARG A 5 6.75 5.92 12.93
CA ARG A 5 5.53 6.61 13.39
C ARG A 5 4.53 6.71 12.25
N GLN A 6 3.32 6.25 12.47
CA GLN A 6 2.22 6.39 11.52
C GLN A 6 1.57 7.77 11.70
N LEU A 7 1.62 8.62 10.66
CA LEU A 7 1.00 9.94 10.68
C LEU A 7 -0.52 9.82 10.71
N ALA A 8 -1.20 10.62 11.52
CA ALA A 8 -2.65 10.77 11.44
C ALA A 8 -3.07 11.45 10.13
N ASP A 9 -4.34 11.32 9.73
CA ASP A 9 -4.81 11.83 8.43
C ASP A 9 -4.61 13.35 8.28
N ASN A 10 -4.70 14.11 9.38
CA ASN A 10 -4.43 15.56 9.41
C ASN A 10 -2.94 15.93 9.39
N GLU A 11 -2.04 14.98 9.64
CA GLU A 11 -0.58 15.18 9.64
C GLU A 11 0.06 14.80 8.30
N VAL A 12 -0.70 14.22 7.36
CA VAL A 12 -0.19 13.81 6.04
C VAL A 12 0.33 15.04 5.29
N PRO A 13 1.59 15.03 4.81
CA PRO A 13 2.16 16.11 4.01
C PRO A 13 1.30 16.40 2.78
N GLU A 14 1.15 17.68 2.44
CA GLU A 14 0.31 18.11 1.32
C GLU A 14 0.64 17.36 0.02
N ALA A 15 1.93 17.17 -0.26
CA ALA A 15 2.43 16.45 -1.43
C ALA A 15 1.98 14.97 -1.52
N ALA A 16 1.56 14.35 -0.41
CA ALA A 16 1.07 12.96 -0.38
C ALA A 16 -0.46 12.84 -0.36
N ARG A 17 -1.21 13.91 -0.05
CA ARG A 17 -2.68 13.85 0.18
C ARG A 17 -3.44 13.30 -1.02
N ASP A 18 -3.13 13.81 -2.21
CA ASP A 18 -3.75 13.35 -3.45
C ASP A 18 -3.53 11.86 -3.72
N LEU A 19 -2.34 11.35 -3.34
CA LEU A 19 -2.01 9.94 -3.50
C LEU A 19 -2.71 9.09 -2.45
N VAL A 20 -2.74 9.55 -1.19
CA VAL A 20 -3.47 8.89 -0.10
C VAL A 20 -4.94 8.71 -0.44
N GLU A 21 -5.61 9.75 -0.95
CA GLU A 21 -7.03 9.66 -1.32
C GLU A 21 -7.26 8.70 -2.49
N ARG A 22 -6.36 8.67 -3.49
CA ARG A 22 -6.42 7.67 -4.56
C ARG A 22 -6.28 6.24 -4.03
N VAL A 23 -5.36 6.02 -3.10
CA VAL A 23 -5.13 4.71 -2.48
C VAL A 23 -6.36 4.29 -1.67
N LYS A 24 -6.88 5.15 -0.79
CA LYS A 24 -8.10 4.88 0.01
C LYS A 24 -9.29 4.55 -0.87
N THR A 25 -9.52 5.33 -1.93
CA THR A 25 -10.60 5.08 -2.89
C THR A 25 -10.48 3.69 -3.53
N ARG A 26 -9.25 3.28 -3.89
CA ARG A 26 -8.97 1.95 -4.44
C ARG A 26 -9.18 0.86 -3.40
N GLU A 27 -8.66 1.02 -2.18
CA GLU A 27 -8.80 0.04 -1.09
C GLU A 27 -10.27 -0.17 -0.73
N LYS A 28 -11.06 0.91 -0.66
CA LYS A 28 -12.51 0.84 -0.45
C LYS A 28 -13.22 0.07 -1.56
N ARG A 29 -12.86 0.34 -2.82
CA ARG A 29 -13.47 -0.33 -3.98
C ARG A 29 -13.13 -1.82 -4.06
N VAL A 30 -11.88 -2.20 -3.76
CA VAL A 30 -11.39 -3.57 -3.97
C VAL A 30 -11.62 -4.44 -2.74
N PHE A 31 -11.45 -3.89 -1.55
CA PHE A 31 -11.44 -4.64 -0.28
C PHE A 31 -12.53 -4.19 0.70
N GLY A 32 -13.28 -3.12 0.42
CA GLY A 32 -14.28 -2.57 1.35
C GLY A 32 -13.67 -1.85 2.56
N ILE A 33 -12.38 -1.51 2.51
CA ILE A 33 -11.63 -0.89 3.61
C ILE A 33 -11.55 0.63 3.39
N ASP A 34 -12.04 1.41 4.35
CA ASP A 34 -12.08 2.88 4.25
C ASP A 34 -10.85 3.58 4.87
N THR A 35 -9.95 2.79 5.46
CA THR A 35 -8.73 3.26 6.14
C THR A 35 -7.51 3.04 5.27
N LEU A 36 -6.57 3.98 5.28
CA LEU A 36 -5.26 3.81 4.64
C LEU A 36 -4.44 2.73 5.36
N SER A 37 -3.99 1.70 4.63
CA SER A 37 -3.17 0.63 5.22
C SER A 37 -1.81 1.12 5.74
N ASN A 38 -1.27 0.40 6.74
CA ASN A 38 -0.09 0.81 7.49
C ASN A 38 1.16 0.98 6.62
N ILE A 39 1.32 0.18 5.56
CA ILE A 39 2.43 0.31 4.60
C ILE A 39 2.41 1.67 3.90
N TRP A 40 1.25 2.10 3.39
CA TRP A 40 1.09 3.38 2.72
C TRP A 40 1.21 4.54 3.72
N ARG A 41 0.61 4.39 4.90
CA ARG A 41 0.72 5.40 5.98
C ARG A 41 2.17 5.64 6.39
N SER A 42 2.98 4.59 6.49
CA SER A 42 4.40 4.68 6.84
C SER A 42 5.23 5.35 5.75
N MET A 43 4.82 5.27 4.47
CA MET A 43 5.51 5.92 3.36
C MET A 43 5.16 7.41 3.20
N THR A 44 4.13 7.91 3.87
CA THR A 44 3.70 9.33 3.74
C THR A 44 4.78 10.33 4.16
N HIS A 45 5.74 9.94 4.99
CA HIS A 45 6.93 10.73 5.33
C HIS A 45 7.81 11.07 4.12
N HIS A 46 7.75 10.24 3.06
CA HIS A 46 8.51 10.42 1.83
C HIS A 46 7.58 10.28 0.61
N PRO A 47 6.86 11.35 0.23
CA PRO A 47 5.82 11.30 -0.82
C PRO A 47 6.31 10.75 -2.16
N GLU A 48 7.53 11.10 -2.58
CA GLU A 48 8.11 10.59 -3.85
C GLU A 48 8.36 9.07 -3.80
N TYR A 49 8.80 8.55 -2.65
CA TYR A 49 8.98 7.11 -2.45
C TYR A 49 7.63 6.37 -2.42
N MET A 50 6.63 6.96 -1.76
CA MET A 50 5.26 6.44 -1.74
C MET A 50 4.71 6.34 -3.17
N LYS A 51 4.89 7.39 -3.98
CA LYS A 51 4.44 7.44 -5.37
C LYS A 51 5.10 6.37 -6.22
N ALA A 52 6.43 6.24 -6.15
CA ALA A 52 7.16 5.20 -6.87
C ALA A 52 6.69 3.79 -6.46
N SER A 53 6.51 3.54 -5.17
CA SER A 53 6.03 2.26 -4.63
C SER A 53 4.60 1.95 -5.08
N TRP A 54 3.73 2.96 -5.12
CA TRP A 54 2.36 2.83 -5.60
C TRP A 54 2.29 2.46 -7.08
N GLU A 55 3.03 3.17 -7.93
CA GLU A 55 3.05 2.85 -9.37
C GLU A 55 3.61 1.46 -9.64
N ARG A 56 4.64 1.03 -8.89
CA ARG A 56 5.14 -0.35 -8.94
C ARG A 56 4.05 -1.36 -8.55
N SER A 57 3.37 -1.14 -7.43
CA SER A 57 2.26 -2.00 -6.97
C SER A 57 1.14 -2.09 -8.01
N ARG A 58 0.80 -0.97 -8.67
CA ARG A 58 -0.20 -0.95 -9.74
C ARG A 58 0.23 -1.76 -10.94
N ALA A 59 1.48 -1.63 -11.38
CA ALA A 59 2.02 -2.35 -12.52
C ALA A 59 2.05 -3.86 -12.29
N THR A 60 2.37 -4.31 -11.07
CA THR A 60 2.55 -5.74 -10.77
C THR A 60 1.28 -6.40 -10.22
N MET A 61 0.63 -5.81 -9.23
CA MET A 61 -0.47 -6.44 -8.50
C MET A 61 -1.84 -6.14 -9.11
N GLN A 62 -2.04 -4.95 -9.68
CA GLN A 62 -3.39 -4.45 -10.01
C GLN A 62 -3.79 -4.59 -11.50
N ARG A 63 -2.83 -4.86 -12.37
CA ARG A 63 -3.01 -4.95 -13.84
C ARG A 63 -2.41 -6.25 -14.39
N GLY A 64 -2.79 -6.61 -15.62
CA GLY A 64 -2.22 -7.75 -16.36
C GLY A 64 -3.04 -9.04 -16.25
N ASP A 65 -2.51 -10.10 -16.86
CA ASP A 65 -3.26 -11.32 -17.18
C ASP A 65 -3.17 -12.42 -16.10
N VAL A 66 -2.26 -12.28 -15.13
CA VAL A 66 -2.16 -13.20 -14.01
C VAL A 66 -3.35 -12.97 -13.07
N PRO A 67 -4.15 -14.00 -12.74
CA PRO A 67 -5.30 -13.85 -11.86
C PRO A 67 -4.91 -13.28 -10.48
N PRO A 68 -5.72 -12.39 -9.87
CA PRO A 68 -5.40 -11.78 -8.58
C PRO A 68 -5.07 -12.79 -7.48
N LEU A 69 -5.82 -13.89 -7.39
CA LEU A 69 -5.58 -14.93 -6.39
C LEU A 69 -4.18 -15.55 -6.52
N VAL A 70 -3.70 -15.79 -7.74
CA VAL A 70 -2.36 -16.34 -7.97
C VAL A 70 -1.28 -15.36 -7.50
N LYS A 71 -1.47 -14.06 -7.73
CA LYS A 71 -0.53 -13.04 -7.26
C LYS A 71 -0.47 -13.00 -5.74
N GLU A 72 -1.62 -13.08 -5.06
CA GLU A 72 -1.68 -13.09 -3.60
C GLU A 72 -1.08 -14.38 -3.00
N MET A 73 -1.27 -15.54 -3.66
CA MET A 73 -0.62 -16.79 -3.26
C MET A 73 0.90 -16.68 -3.32
N VAL A 74 1.45 -16.13 -4.42
CA VAL A 74 2.89 -15.90 -4.57
C VAL A 74 3.39 -14.90 -3.53
N ALA A 75 2.69 -13.78 -3.33
CA ALA A 75 3.05 -12.77 -2.33
C ALA A 75 3.09 -13.39 -0.92
N SER A 76 2.11 -14.22 -0.57
CA SER A 76 2.05 -14.91 0.72
C SER A 76 3.18 -15.92 0.89
N ALA A 77 3.44 -16.77 -0.11
CA ALA A 77 4.51 -17.76 -0.05
C ALA A 77 5.88 -17.10 0.12
N VAL A 78 6.16 -16.02 -0.61
CA VAL A 78 7.41 -15.27 -0.49
C VAL A 78 7.52 -14.57 0.87
N SER A 79 6.43 -14.01 1.40
CA SER A 79 6.40 -13.42 2.74
C SER A 79 6.73 -14.44 3.84
N ILE A 80 6.19 -15.66 3.74
CA ILE A 80 6.49 -16.76 4.67
C ILE A 80 7.97 -17.12 4.62
N VAL A 81 8.54 -17.29 3.42
CA VAL A 81 9.97 -17.61 3.24
C VAL A 81 10.87 -16.51 3.80
N ASN A 82 10.43 -15.25 3.74
CA ASN A 82 11.16 -14.10 4.28
C ASN A 82 10.86 -13.81 5.76
N ALA A 83 10.08 -14.64 6.46
CA ALA A 83 9.64 -14.42 7.84
C ALA A 83 9.04 -13.01 8.06
N CYS A 84 8.18 -12.57 7.13
CA CYS A 84 7.52 -11.27 7.21
C CYS A 84 6.19 -11.38 7.97
N ASP A 85 6.15 -10.83 9.19
CA ASP A 85 5.02 -10.93 10.14
C ASP A 85 4.01 -9.77 10.05
N TYR A 86 3.99 -9.02 8.94
CA TYR A 86 3.13 -7.84 8.77
C TYR A 86 1.62 -8.15 8.83
#